data_AF-A0A961A0L5-F1
#
_entry.id   AF-A0A961A0L5-F1
#
_cell.length_a   1.000
_cell.length_b   1.000
_cell.length_c   1.000
_cell.angle_alpha   90.00
_cell.angle_beta   90.00
_cell.angle_gamma   90.00
#
_symmetry.space_group_name_H-M   'P 1'
#
loop_
_entity.id
_entity.type
_entity.pdbx_description
1 polymer ?
#
loop_
_entity_poly.entity_id
_entity_poly.type
_entity_poly.pdbx_seq_one_letter_code
_entity_poly.pdbx_strand_id
1 'polypeptide(L)'
;MRQAKVYFNGIEAGRLMEKEKRAYRFEYLPSYQGSPISLTLPVEGCVFDFENFPAFFEGLLPEDFQLGAINWEGTRWRLRHHLYKNQDTLAAVIVVEGSWFNLKTRKLSGPIKELVDIFNQLPRGESFEDW
;
A
#
# COMPACT_ATOMS: atom_id res chain seq x y z
N MET A 1 5.61 20.98 -7.00
CA MET A 1 5.90 19.82 -7.87
C MET A 1 6.00 18.59 -6.97
N ARG A 2 5.11 17.60 -7.13
CA ARG A 2 5.04 16.41 -6.26
C ARG A 2 5.85 15.27 -6.88
N GLN A 3 6.71 14.62 -6.10
CA GLN A 3 7.51 13.48 -6.56
C GLN A 3 7.61 12.41 -5.46
N ALA A 4 7.77 11.16 -5.87
CA ALA A 4 8.00 10.02 -4.99
C ALA A 4 9.23 9.23 -5.46
N LYS A 5 10.01 8.72 -4.51
CA LYS A 5 11.07 7.76 -4.78
C LYS A 5 10.47 6.36 -4.91
N VAL A 6 10.90 5.63 -5.92
CA VAL A 6 10.49 4.24 -6.17
C VAL A 6 11.67 3.34 -5.83
N TYR A 7 11.44 2.38 -4.93
CA TYR A 7 12.43 1.36 -4.57
C TYR A 7 11.95 0.00 -5.08
N PHE A 8 12.87 -0.82 -5.57
CA PHE A 8 12.61 -2.19 -5.97
C PHE A 8 13.70 -3.10 -5.40
N ASN A 9 13.29 -4.16 -4.68
CA ASN A 9 14.20 -5.02 -3.93
C ASN A 9 15.18 -4.26 -3.02
N GLY A 10 14.70 -3.18 -2.39
CA GLY A 10 15.50 -2.33 -1.50
C GLY A 10 16.46 -1.35 -2.19
N ILE A 11 16.54 -1.34 -3.52
CA ILE A 11 17.38 -0.44 -4.31
C ILE A 11 16.52 0.72 -4.83
N GLU A 12 17.00 1.96 -4.73
CA GLU A 12 16.32 3.13 -5.33
C GLU A 12 16.36 2.98 -6.85
N ALA A 13 15.20 2.67 -7.45
CA ALA A 13 15.08 2.40 -8.87
C ALA A 13 14.89 3.67 -9.69
N GLY A 14 14.10 4.61 -9.17
CA GLY A 14 13.72 5.79 -9.93
C GLY A 14 12.83 6.75 -9.17
N ARG A 15 12.27 7.70 -9.91
CA ARG A 15 11.37 8.73 -9.41
C ARG A 15 10.08 8.74 -10.20
N LEU A 16 8.95 8.74 -9.49
CA LEU A 16 7.63 9.02 -10.06
C LEU A 16 7.28 10.48 -9.77
N MET A 17 6.93 11.24 -10.80
CA MET A 17 6.70 12.68 -10.74
C MET A 17 5.34 13.02 -11.31
N GLU A 18 4.60 13.87 -10.61
CA GLU A 18 3.37 14.48 -11.13
C GLU A 18 3.74 15.74 -11.92
N LYS A 19 3.26 15.82 -13.16
CA LYS A 19 3.35 16.99 -14.05
C LYS A 19 2.04 17.79 -14.02
N GLU A 20 1.89 18.70 -14.97
CA GLU A 20 0.65 19.46 -15.18
C GLU A 20 -0.50 18.57 -15.68
N LYS A 21 -1.74 19.01 -15.41
CA LYS A 21 -2.98 18.36 -15.88
C LYS A 21 -3.12 16.87 -15.51
N ARG A 22 -2.55 16.43 -14.38
CA ARG A 22 -2.52 15.01 -13.93
C ARG A 22 -1.77 14.06 -14.88
N ALA A 23 -0.84 14.58 -15.67
CA ALA A 23 0.12 13.75 -16.37
C ALA A 23 1.23 13.31 -15.40
N TYR A 24 1.84 12.16 -15.63
CA TYR A 24 2.90 11.61 -14.78
C TYR A 24 4.13 11.22 -15.59
N ARG A 25 5.29 11.23 -14.93
CA ARG A 25 6.53 10.69 -15.47
C ARG A 25 7.17 9.75 -14.47
N PHE A 26 7.54 8.56 -14.92
CA PHE A 26 8.45 7.70 -14.20
C PHE A 26 9.82 7.72 -14.89
N GLU A 27 10.88 7.89 -14.11
CA GLU A 27 12.25 7.93 -14.61
C GLU A 27 13.14 7.06 -13.74
N TYR A 28 13.85 6.11 -14.35
CA TYR A 28 14.87 5.31 -13.70
C TYR A 28 16.08 6.19 -13.36
N LEU A 29 16.76 5.88 -12.27
CA LEU A 29 18.06 6.50 -11.99
C LEU A 29 19.07 6.06 -13.06
N PRO A 30 19.94 6.95 -13.58
CA PRO A 30 20.98 6.60 -14.55
C PRO A 30 21.94 5.51 -14.04
N SER A 31 22.10 5.41 -12.72
CA SER A 31 22.94 4.42 -12.05
C SER A 31 22.20 3.13 -11.66
N TYR A 32 20.93 2.98 -12.03
CA TYR A 32 20.15 1.81 -11.66
C TYR A 32 20.61 0.58 -12.45
N GLN A 33 21.00 -0.48 -11.73
CA GLN A 33 21.49 -1.74 -12.31
C GLN A 33 20.64 -2.95 -11.86
N GLY A 34 19.45 -2.70 -11.31
CA GLY A 34 18.53 -3.75 -10.88
C GLY A 34 17.61 -4.25 -11.99
N SER A 35 16.81 -5.27 -11.70
CA SER A 35 15.73 -5.72 -12.57
C SER A 35 14.68 -4.62 -12.78
N PRO A 36 13.96 -4.62 -13.91
CA PRO A 36 12.89 -3.64 -14.13
C PRO A 36 11.81 -3.77 -13.05
N ILE A 37 11.21 -2.64 -12.65
CA ILE A 37 10.11 -2.63 -11.67
C ILE A 37 8.84 -3.28 -12.21
N SER A 38 8.68 -3.29 -13.54
CA SER A 38 7.58 -3.92 -14.27
C SER A 38 8.06 -4.35 -15.65
N LEU A 39 7.49 -5.43 -16.19
CA LEU A 39 7.73 -5.84 -17.58
C LEU A 39 7.28 -4.78 -18.60
N THR A 40 6.35 -3.91 -18.22
CA THR A 40 5.88 -2.78 -19.05
C THR A 40 6.70 -1.51 -18.85
N LEU A 41 7.64 -1.51 -17.91
CA LEU A 41 8.56 -0.40 -17.61
C LEU A 41 10.00 -0.91 -17.67
N PRO A 42 10.50 -1.33 -18.85
CA PRO A 42 11.85 -1.84 -19.01
C PRO A 42 12.91 -0.78 -18.66
N VAL A 43 14.08 -1.19 -18.16
CA VAL A 43 15.13 -0.24 -17.74
C VAL A 43 15.68 0.55 -18.94
N GLU A 44 15.70 -0.07 -20.12
CA GLU A 44 16.17 0.50 -21.39
C GLU A 44 15.39 1.76 -21.81
N GLY A 45 14.11 1.86 -21.42
CA GLY A 45 13.29 3.01 -21.74
C GLY A 45 13.72 4.28 -21.00
N CYS A 46 14.39 4.13 -19.84
CA CYS A 46 14.88 5.17 -18.90
C CYS A 46 13.83 6.16 -18.38
N VAL A 47 12.94 6.66 -19.22
CA VAL A 47 11.92 7.67 -18.95
C VAL A 47 10.60 7.24 -19.60
N PHE A 48 9.51 7.31 -18.84
CA PHE A 48 8.18 6.92 -19.26
C PHE A 48 7.19 8.02 -18.90
N ASP A 49 6.41 8.47 -19.89
CA ASP A 49 5.40 9.51 -19.73
C ASP A 49 3.99 8.93 -19.85
N PHE A 50 3.09 9.44 -19.00
CA PHE A 50 1.72 8.98 -18.89
C PHE A 50 0.76 10.17 -18.82
N GLU A 51 -0.37 10.07 -19.50
CA GLU A 51 -1.43 11.08 -19.45
C GLU A 51 -2.30 10.98 -18.18
N ASN A 52 -2.28 9.81 -17.53
CA ASN A 52 -2.96 9.52 -16.28
C ASN A 52 -1.98 8.85 -15.29
N PHE A 53 -2.43 8.58 -14.06
CA PHE A 53 -1.59 7.86 -13.10
C PHE A 53 -1.24 6.46 -13.64
N PRO A 54 0.02 5.99 -13.55
CA PRO A 54 0.41 4.82 -14.33
C PRO A 54 -0.15 3.53 -13.70
N ALA A 55 -0.78 2.68 -14.54
CA ALA A 55 -1.49 1.46 -14.10
C ALA A 55 -0.66 0.50 -13.24
N PHE A 56 0.66 0.43 -13.47
CA PHE A 56 1.56 -0.36 -12.60
C PHE A 56 1.53 0.14 -11.16
N PHE A 57 1.60 1.46 -10.95
CA PHE A 57 1.55 2.04 -9.61
C PHE A 57 0.14 2.02 -9.03
N GLU A 58 -0.92 2.11 -9.86
CA GLU A 58 -2.31 1.91 -9.41
C GLU A 58 -2.50 0.54 -8.78
N GLY A 59 -2.03 -0.54 -9.44
CA GLY A 59 -2.15 -1.90 -8.92
C GLY A 59 -1.33 -2.17 -7.64
N LEU A 60 -0.52 -1.21 -7.18
CA LEU A 60 0.19 -1.25 -5.90
C LEU A 60 -0.54 -0.46 -4.81
N LEU A 61 -1.50 0.40 -5.18
CA LEU A 61 -2.28 1.12 -4.21
C LEU A 61 -3.27 0.15 -3.55
N PRO A 62 -3.40 0.18 -2.22
CA PRO A 62 -4.54 -0.46 -1.58
C PRO A 62 -5.80 0.28 -2.02
N GLU A 63 -6.67 -0.38 -2.79
CA GLU A 63 -7.91 0.23 -3.29
C GLU A 63 -9.01 0.27 -2.21
N ASP A 64 -9.00 -0.70 -1.29
CA ASP A 64 -9.84 -0.71 -0.09
C ASP A 64 -9.15 -1.49 1.04
N PHE A 65 -9.49 -1.15 2.28
CA PHE A 65 -9.09 -1.88 3.47
C PHE A 65 -10.28 -2.02 4.42
N GLN A 66 -10.54 -3.25 4.83
CA GLN A 66 -11.66 -3.60 5.69
C GLN A 66 -11.16 -4.18 7.01
N LEU A 67 -11.88 -3.84 8.08
CA LEU A 67 -11.68 -4.51 9.36
C LEU A 67 -12.30 -5.91 9.27
N GLY A 68 -11.46 -6.93 9.39
CA GLY A 68 -11.85 -8.33 9.35
C GLY A 68 -12.07 -8.95 10.74
N ALA A 69 -11.40 -8.43 11.77
CA ALA A 69 -11.66 -8.76 13.17
C ALA A 69 -10.98 -7.75 14.08
N ILE A 70 -11.53 -7.55 15.27
CA ILE A 70 -10.89 -6.82 16.37
C ILE A 70 -11.45 -7.34 17.68
N ASN A 71 -10.66 -7.37 18.74
CA ASN A 71 -11.19 -7.61 20.08
C ASN A 71 -11.56 -6.30 20.78
N TRP A 72 -12.30 -6.39 21.87
CA TRP A 72 -12.82 -5.20 22.58
C TRP A 72 -11.73 -4.23 23.08
N GLU A 73 -10.50 -4.71 23.34
CA GLU A 73 -9.35 -3.87 23.72
C GLU A 73 -8.57 -3.32 22.51
N GLY A 74 -8.87 -3.79 21.30
CA GLY A 74 -8.09 -3.52 20.09
C GLY A 74 -6.68 -4.11 20.11
N THR A 75 -6.33 -4.94 21.09
CA THR A 75 -5.00 -5.56 21.24
C THR A 75 -4.68 -6.52 20.11
N ARG A 76 -5.70 -7.15 19.53
CA ARG A 76 -5.61 -8.04 18.37
C ARG A 76 -6.54 -7.56 17.29
N TRP A 77 -6.08 -7.62 16.05
CA TRP A 77 -6.84 -7.15 14.90
C TRP A 77 -6.48 -7.93 13.65
N ARG A 78 -7.41 -7.92 12.71
CA ARG A 78 -7.26 -8.44 11.34
C ARG A 78 -7.72 -7.39 10.36
N LEU A 79 -6.86 -6.99 9.43
CA LEU A 79 -7.20 -6.14 8.30
C LEU A 79 -7.18 -6.96 7.01
N ARG A 80 -8.12 -6.67 6.11
CA ARG A 80 -8.17 -7.26 4.77
C ARG A 80 -8.00 -6.16 3.75
N HIS A 81 -7.06 -6.33 2.84
CA HIS A 81 -6.80 -5.41 1.74
C HIS A 81 -7.22 -6.11 0.44
N HIS A 82 -8.12 -5.48 -0.29
CA HIS A 82 -8.49 -5.95 -1.61
C HIS A 82 -7.54 -5.32 -2.63
N LEU A 83 -6.98 -6.16 -3.49
CA LEU A 83 -6.24 -5.74 -4.67
C LEU A 83 -7.08 -6.12 -5.89
N TYR A 84 -7.53 -5.12 -6.62
CA TYR A 84 -8.21 -5.23 -7.89
C TYR A 84 -7.22 -4.96 -9.03
N LYS A 85 -7.52 -5.55 -10.17
CA LYS A 85 -6.89 -5.29 -11.45
C LYS A 85 -7.91 -4.60 -12.34
N ASN A 86 -7.46 -3.60 -13.09
CA ASN A 86 -8.30 -2.85 -14.02
C ASN A 86 -9.54 -2.26 -13.32
N GLN A 87 -9.41 -1.84 -12.06
CA GLN A 87 -10.45 -1.20 -11.22
C GLN A 87 -11.66 -2.09 -10.85
N ASP A 88 -11.90 -3.22 -11.53
CA ASP A 88 -13.14 -3.99 -11.37
C ASP A 88 -12.93 -5.50 -11.10
N THR A 89 -11.70 -6.02 -11.28
CA THR A 89 -11.44 -7.47 -11.12
C THR A 89 -10.66 -7.75 -9.84
N LEU A 90 -11.27 -8.38 -8.83
CA LEU A 90 -10.55 -8.76 -7.62
C LEU A 90 -9.41 -9.75 -7.97
N ALA A 91 -8.17 -9.30 -7.80
CA ALA A 91 -6.97 -10.04 -8.16
C ALA A 91 -6.37 -10.78 -6.96
N ALA A 92 -6.40 -10.18 -5.78
CA ALA A 92 -5.91 -10.79 -4.55
C ALA A 92 -6.55 -10.16 -3.30
N VAL A 93 -6.52 -10.91 -2.21
CA VAL A 93 -6.87 -10.41 -0.87
C VAL A 93 -5.69 -10.63 0.05
N ILE A 94 -5.14 -9.57 0.62
CA ILE A 94 -4.10 -9.65 1.64
C ILE A 94 -4.77 -9.58 3.00
N VAL A 95 -4.56 -10.60 3.83
CA VAL A 95 -5.02 -10.62 5.22
C VAL A 95 -3.82 -10.39 6.13
N VAL A 96 -3.88 -9.33 6.93
CA VAL A 96 -2.86 -8.99 7.91
C VAL A 96 -3.47 -9.13 9.29
N GLU A 97 -2.89 -10.01 10.10
CA GLU A 97 -3.25 -10.16 11.51
C GLU A 97 -2.12 -9.61 12.37
N GLY A 98 -2.50 -8.84 13.39
CA GLY A 98 -1.54 -8.11 14.19
C GLY A 98 -1.94 -8.03 15.65
N SER A 99 -0.95 -7.66 16.47
CA SER A 99 -1.19 -7.30 17.86
C SER A 99 -0.31 -6.13 18.26
N TRP A 100 -0.79 -5.37 19.24
CA TRP A 100 -0.06 -4.22 19.77
C TRP A 100 0.85 -4.64 20.92
N PHE A 101 2.07 -4.12 20.90
CA PHE A 101 3.11 -4.46 21.87
C PHE A 101 3.65 -3.19 22.52
N ASN A 102 3.54 -3.12 23.84
CA ASN A 102 4.13 -2.04 24.60
C ASN A 102 5.65 -2.26 24.70
N LEU A 103 6.42 -1.40 24.05
CA LEU A 103 7.89 -1.53 24.01
C LEU A 103 8.56 -1.32 25.38
N LYS A 104 7.93 -0.57 26.31
CA LYS A 104 8.48 -0.33 27.65
C LYS A 104 8.25 -1.54 28.56
N THR A 105 7.02 -2.06 28.59
CA THR A 105 6.65 -3.16 29.50
C THR A 105 6.89 -4.55 28.90
N ARG A 106 7.15 -4.62 27.59
CA ARG A 106 7.31 -5.85 26.81
C ARG A 106 6.13 -6.82 26.92
N LYS A 107 4.92 -6.26 26.94
CA LYS A 107 3.67 -7.02 27.00
C LYS A 107 2.73 -6.57 25.88
N LEU A 108 1.82 -7.46 25.50
CA LEU A 108 0.67 -7.08 24.69
C LEU A 108 -0.12 -6.01 25.44
N SER A 109 -0.49 -4.94 24.75
CA SER A 109 -1.30 -3.85 25.30
C SER A 109 -2.15 -3.26 24.20
N GLY A 110 -3.33 -2.71 24.52
CA GLY A 110 -4.15 -2.03 23.52
C GLY A 110 -3.40 -0.85 22.89
N PRO A 111 -3.76 -0.45 21.67
CA PRO A 111 -3.24 0.78 21.10
C PRO A 111 -3.76 1.99 21.88
N ILE A 112 -3.20 3.17 21.61
CA ILE A 112 -3.77 4.42 22.15
C ILE A 112 -5.24 4.56 21.73
N LYS A 113 -6.06 5.17 22.59
CA LYS A 113 -7.52 5.27 22.38
C LYS A 113 -7.88 5.84 21.00
N GLU A 114 -7.14 6.84 20.53
CA GLU A 114 -7.32 7.45 19.20
C GLU A 114 -7.25 6.43 18.07
N LEU A 115 -6.34 5.45 18.17
CA LEU A 115 -6.26 4.37 17.18
C LEU A 115 -7.45 3.42 17.30
N VAL A 116 -7.89 3.06 18.52
CA VAL A 116 -9.10 2.24 18.69
C VAL A 116 -10.31 2.92 18.05
N ASP A 117 -10.45 4.23 18.25
CA ASP A 117 -11.53 5.03 17.67
C ASP A 117 -11.45 5.05 16.13
N ILE A 118 -10.25 5.09 15.54
CA ILE A 118 -10.05 4.98 14.08
C ILE A 118 -10.44 3.57 13.59
N PHE A 119 -9.98 2.51 14.27
CA PHE A 119 -10.30 1.13 13.90
C PHE A 119 -11.81 0.88 13.88
N ASN A 120 -12.54 1.43 14.85
CA ASN A 120 -13.99 1.32 14.93
C ASN A 120 -14.75 2.06 13.82
N GLN A 121 -14.10 3.00 13.12
CA GLN A 121 -14.67 3.72 11.98
C GLN A 121 -14.43 3.01 10.65
N LEU A 122 -13.59 1.97 10.63
CA LEU A 122 -13.27 1.27 9.38
C LEU A 122 -14.48 0.47 8.87
N PRO A 123 -14.64 0.36 7.55
CA PRO A 123 -15.66 -0.51 6.98
C PRO A 123 -15.42 -1.95 7.45
N ARG A 124 -16.45 -2.58 8.00
CA ARG A 124 -16.38 -3.99 8.42
C ARG A 124 -16.55 -4.88 7.19
N GLY A 125 -15.67 -5.88 7.05
CA GLY A 125 -15.81 -6.85 5.97
C GLY A 125 -17.00 -7.79 6.16
N GLU A 126 -17.48 -8.40 5.08
CA GLU A 126 -18.65 -9.31 5.11
C GLU A 126 -18.49 -10.50 6.07
N SER A 127 -17.24 -10.92 6.34
CA SER A 127 -16.89 -11.98 7.29
C SER A 127 -16.22 -11.44 8.54
N PHE A 128 -16.66 -10.29 9.05
CA PHE A 128 -16.13 -9.71 10.28
C PHE A 128 -16.38 -10.64 11.49
N GLU A 129 -15.32 -10.90 12.26
CA GLU A 129 -15.38 -11.65 13.52
C GLU A 129 -15.13 -10.71 14.71
N ASP A 130 -15.90 -10.89 15.78
CA ASP A 130 -15.65 -10.24 17.08
C ASP A 130 -14.77 -11.19 17.92
N TRP A 131 -13.59 -10.73 18.34
CA TRP A 131 -12.57 -11.55 19.01
C TRP A 131 -12.47 -11.31 20.53
#